data_AF-A0A520QYS9-F1
#
_entry.id   AF-A0A520QYS9-F1
#
_cell.length_a   1.000
_cell.length_b   1.000
_cell.length_c   1.000
_cell.angle_alpha   90.00
_cell.angle_beta   90.00
_cell.angle_gamma   90.00
#
_symmetry.space_group_name_H-M   'P 1'
#
loop_
_entity.id
_entity.type
_entity.pdbx_description
1 polymer ?
#
loop_
_entity_poly.entity_id
_entity_poly.type
_entity_poly.pdbx_seq_one_letter_code
_entity_poly.pdbx_strand_id
1 'polypeptide(L)'
;MKLVLFIVFNIIFNYNYVYSKNNNLDLHKQISKNIRCIVCQGQSIDESNSDFAINIKNLISAKLEEGLNEEEIYQFLKSRYGEWIVYKPELNINNFILWILPYALFIAGGFYIFTKLIKKKKKININRY
;
A
#
# COMPACT_ATOMS: atom_id res chain seq x y z
N MET A 1 7.33 -1.44 -49.23
CA MET A 1 6.66 -0.41 -48.40
C MET A 1 5.19 -0.72 -48.11
N LYS A 2 4.37 -1.11 -49.10
CA LYS A 2 2.94 -1.47 -48.90
C LYS A 2 2.71 -2.67 -47.97
N LEU A 3 3.58 -3.69 -48.00
CA LEU A 3 3.47 -4.90 -47.15
C LEU A 3 3.72 -4.60 -45.65
N VAL A 4 4.70 -3.74 -45.35
CA VAL A 4 5.04 -3.35 -43.98
C VAL A 4 3.91 -2.54 -43.35
N LEU A 5 3.29 -1.64 -44.12
CA LEU A 5 2.11 -0.86 -43.70
C LEU A 5 0.91 -1.76 -43.37
N PHE A 6 0.68 -2.81 -44.15
CA PHE A 6 -0.43 -3.75 -43.92
C PHE A 6 -0.19 -4.61 -42.67
N ILE A 7 1.05 -5.05 -42.43
CA ILE A 7 1.44 -5.79 -41.23
C ILE A 7 1.30 -4.89 -39.99
N VAL A 8 1.78 -3.66 -40.04
CA VAL A 8 1.67 -2.70 -38.93
C VAL A 8 0.20 -2.36 -38.63
N PHE A 9 -0.63 -2.17 -39.66
CA PHE A 9 -2.06 -1.90 -39.49
C PHE A 9 -2.82 -3.07 -38.85
N ASN A 10 -2.53 -4.31 -39.27
CA ASN A 10 -3.11 -5.51 -38.66
C ASN A 10 -2.61 -5.73 -37.23
N ILE A 11 -1.34 -5.43 -36.95
CA ILE A 11 -0.79 -5.46 -35.59
C ILE A 11 -1.50 -4.43 -34.70
N ILE A 12 -1.66 -3.18 -35.16
CA ILE A 12 -2.33 -2.11 -34.40
C ILE A 12 -3.81 -2.49 -34.12
N PHE A 13 -4.54 -3.00 -35.10
CA PHE A 13 -5.94 -3.41 -34.91
C PHE A 13 -6.08 -4.63 -33.97
N ASN A 14 -5.13 -5.58 -34.01
CA ASN A 14 -5.15 -6.76 -33.14
C ASN A 14 -4.72 -6.44 -31.70
N TYR A 15 -3.84 -5.45 -31.51
CA TYR A 15 -3.39 -4.99 -30.19
C TYR A 15 -4.55 -4.40 -29.35
N ASN A 16 -5.46 -3.68 -29.99
CA ASN A 16 -6.58 -3.03 -29.29
C ASN A 16 -7.58 -4.04 -28.70
N TYR A 17 -7.69 -5.24 -29.28
CA TYR A 17 -8.58 -6.29 -28.78
C TYR A 17 -8.05 -6.97 -27.49
N VAL A 18 -6.74 -7.15 -27.39
CA VAL A 18 -6.09 -7.78 -26.23
C VAL A 18 -6.07 -6.86 -24.99
N TYR A 19 -6.01 -5.54 -25.18
CA TYR A 19 -5.93 -4.58 -24.08
C TYR A 19 -7.24 -4.45 -23.27
N SER A 20 -8.40 -4.48 -23.94
CA SER A 20 -9.70 -4.25 -23.26
C SER A 20 -10.13 -5.40 -22.34
N LYS A 21 -9.75 -6.66 -22.62
CA LYS A 21 -10.08 -7.82 -21.76
C LYS A 21 -9.21 -7.92 -20.51
N ASN A 22 -8.01 -7.36 -20.55
CA ASN A 22 -7.06 -7.43 -19.44
C ASN A 22 -7.42 -6.50 -18.29
N ASN A 23 -8.07 -5.36 -18.54
CA ASN A 23 -8.30 -4.34 -17.51
C ASN A 23 -9.03 -4.86 -16.25
N ASN A 24 -10.05 -5.71 -16.40
CA ASN A 24 -10.80 -6.25 -15.24
C ASN A 24 -10.05 -7.38 -14.51
N LEU A 25 -9.32 -8.22 -15.26
CA LEU A 25 -8.47 -9.26 -14.66
C LEU A 25 -7.27 -8.64 -13.92
N ASP A 26 -6.71 -7.58 -14.50
CA ASP A 26 -5.62 -6.81 -13.92
C ASP A 26 -6.08 -6.11 -12.64
N LEU A 27 -7.29 -5.54 -12.63
CA LEU A 27 -7.85 -4.89 -11.44
C LEU A 27 -8.15 -5.89 -10.33
N HIS A 28 -8.80 -7.02 -10.63
CA HIS A 28 -9.05 -8.08 -9.65
C HIS A 28 -7.76 -8.55 -8.98
N LYS A 29 -6.71 -8.76 -9.78
CA LYS A 29 -5.40 -9.19 -9.28
C LYS A 29 -4.71 -8.11 -8.46
N GLN A 30 -4.81 -6.84 -8.86
CA GLN A 30 -4.27 -5.71 -8.08
C GLN A 30 -4.93 -5.61 -6.70
N ILE A 31 -6.26 -5.66 -6.66
CA ILE A 31 -7.04 -5.64 -5.42
C ILE A 31 -6.67 -6.85 -4.54
N SER A 32 -6.63 -8.05 -5.13
CA SER A 32 -6.32 -9.28 -4.40
C SER A 32 -4.91 -9.31 -3.80
N LYS A 33 -3.93 -8.67 -4.45
CA LYS A 33 -2.57 -8.55 -3.91
C LYS A 33 -2.48 -7.59 -2.72
N ASN A 34 -3.30 -6.55 -2.71
CA ASN A 34 -3.33 -5.56 -1.64
C ASN A 34 -4.12 -6.03 -0.42
N ILE A 35 -4.81 -7.17 -0.50
CA ILE A 35 -5.62 -7.72 0.59
C ILE A 35 -4.89 -8.87 1.29
N ARG A 36 -4.82 -8.80 2.62
CA ARG A 36 -4.24 -9.82 3.49
C ARG A 36 -5.22 -10.96 3.73
N CYS A 37 -4.72 -12.18 3.74
CA CYS A 37 -5.47 -13.32 4.23
C CYS A 37 -5.36 -13.39 5.77
N ILE A 38 -6.47 -13.14 6.48
CA ILE A 38 -6.52 -13.06 7.95
C ILE A 38 -6.23 -14.42 8.61
N VAL A 39 -6.53 -15.51 7.90
CA VAL A 39 -6.34 -16.89 8.38
C VAL A 39 -5.01 -17.50 7.92
N CYS A 40 -4.22 -16.78 7.12
CA CYS A 40 -2.98 -17.26 6.55
C CYS A 40 -1.78 -16.65 7.27
N GLN A 41 -0.62 -17.30 7.15
CA GLN A 41 0.65 -16.89 7.76
C GLN A 41 1.28 -15.65 7.07
N GLY A 42 0.55 -14.53 7.00
CA GLY A 42 1.03 -13.25 6.46
C GLY A 42 0.99 -13.12 4.93
N GLN A 43 0.27 -14.00 4.24
CA GLN A 43 0.14 -14.00 2.78
C GLN A 43 -1.00 -13.11 2.28
N SER A 44 -0.92 -12.68 1.03
CA SER A 44 -2.03 -12.04 0.35
C SER A 44 -3.13 -13.05 0.01
N ILE A 45 -4.36 -12.58 -0.24
CA ILE A 45 -5.40 -13.47 -0.75
C ILE A 45 -5.08 -13.94 -2.17
N ASP A 46 -4.36 -13.15 -2.99
CA ASP A 46 -3.93 -13.54 -4.33
C ASP A 46 -3.10 -14.84 -4.29
N GLU A 47 -2.14 -14.91 -3.37
CA GLU A 47 -1.23 -16.05 -3.19
C GLU A 47 -1.85 -17.23 -2.43
N SER A 48 -2.83 -16.96 -1.57
CA SER A 48 -3.45 -18.00 -0.74
C SER A 48 -4.59 -18.73 -1.46
N ASN A 49 -4.67 -20.04 -1.18
CA ASN A 49 -5.77 -20.93 -1.59
C ASN A 49 -6.63 -21.39 -0.40
N SER A 50 -6.64 -20.64 0.71
CA SER A 50 -7.55 -20.93 1.82
C SER A 50 -9.01 -20.68 1.42
N ASP A 51 -9.96 -21.34 2.10
CA ASP A 51 -11.40 -21.09 1.89
C ASP A 51 -11.76 -19.62 2.08
N PHE A 52 -11.10 -18.94 3.02
CA PHE A 52 -11.23 -17.50 3.22
C PHE A 52 -10.78 -16.72 1.98
N ALA A 53 -9.58 -16.99 1.47
CA ALA A 53 -9.04 -16.29 0.30
C ALA A 53 -9.91 -16.50 -0.94
N ILE A 54 -10.41 -17.72 -1.16
CA ILE A 54 -11.31 -18.05 -2.27
C ILE A 54 -12.62 -17.28 -2.14
N ASN A 55 -13.23 -17.27 -0.94
CA ASN A 55 -14.45 -16.52 -0.69
C ASN A 55 -14.29 -15.01 -0.94
N ILE A 56 -13.17 -14.42 -0.51
CA ILE A 56 -12.90 -12.99 -0.74
C ILE A 56 -12.64 -12.72 -2.23
N LYS A 57 -11.89 -13.58 -2.94
CA LYS A 57 -11.69 -13.46 -4.40
C LYS A 57 -13.02 -13.46 -5.15
N ASN A 58 -13.94 -14.36 -4.79
CA ASN A 58 -15.27 -14.45 -5.39
C ASN A 58 -16.12 -13.22 -5.07
N LEU A 59 -16.05 -12.73 -3.82
CA LEU A 59 -16.70 -11.50 -3.41
C LEU A 59 -16.20 -10.29 -4.21
N ILE A 60 -14.88 -10.14 -4.40
CA ILE A 60 -14.30 -9.05 -5.20
C ILE A 60 -14.81 -9.13 -6.64
N SER A 61 -14.82 -10.32 -7.25
CA SER A 61 -15.37 -10.50 -8.61
C SER A 61 -16.83 -10.05 -8.68
N ALA A 62 -17.67 -10.46 -7.72
CA ALA A 62 -19.07 -10.04 -7.67
C ALA A 62 -19.22 -8.51 -7.51
N LYS A 63 -18.38 -7.86 -6.70
CA LYS A 63 -18.41 -6.39 -6.54
C LYS A 63 -17.94 -5.63 -7.77
N LEU A 64 -16.96 -6.15 -8.48
CA LEU A 64 -16.53 -5.59 -9.77
C LEU A 64 -17.64 -5.74 -10.83
N GLU A 65 -18.37 -6.87 -10.82
CA GLU A 65 -19.54 -7.08 -11.69
C GLU A 65 -20.73 -6.17 -11.33
N GLU A 66 -20.91 -5.85 -10.05
CA GLU A 66 -21.86 -4.84 -9.58
C GLU A 66 -21.48 -3.39 -10.00
N GLY A 67 -20.28 -3.19 -10.56
CA GLY A 67 -19.79 -1.89 -11.02
C GLY A 67 -19.13 -1.04 -9.94
N LEU A 68 -18.78 -1.62 -8.78
CA LEU A 68 -18.05 -0.90 -7.74
C LEU A 68 -16.62 -0.62 -8.16
N ASN A 69 -16.10 0.52 -7.70
CA ASN A 69 -14.69 0.87 -7.88
C ASN A 69 -13.79 0.24 -6.79
N GLU A 70 -12.47 0.31 -6.99
CA GLU A 70 -11.47 -0.24 -6.07
C GLU A 70 -11.60 0.30 -4.64
N GLU A 71 -11.81 1.62 -4.48
CA GLU A 71 -11.90 2.27 -3.17
C GLU A 71 -13.16 1.80 -2.41
N GLU A 72 -14.29 1.68 -3.10
CA GLU A 72 -15.54 1.17 -2.54
C GLU A 72 -15.41 -0.28 -2.08
N ILE A 73 -14.69 -1.11 -2.84
CA ILE A 73 -14.40 -2.49 -2.46
C ILE A 73 -13.53 -2.52 -1.20
N TYR A 74 -12.50 -1.68 -1.11
CA TYR A 74 -11.68 -1.60 0.11
C TYR A 74 -12.49 -1.10 1.30
N GLN A 75 -13.31 -0.06 1.13
CA GLN A 75 -14.18 0.45 2.20
C GLN A 75 -15.17 -0.62 2.69
N PHE A 76 -15.77 -1.37 1.75
CA PHE A 76 -16.62 -2.50 2.08
C PHE A 76 -15.87 -3.55 2.92
N LEU A 77 -14.68 -3.95 2.50
CA LEU A 77 -13.88 -4.94 3.23
C LEU A 77 -13.40 -4.43 4.59
N LYS A 78 -12.96 -3.18 4.68
CA LYS A 78 -12.56 -2.54 5.94
C LYS A 78 -13.73 -2.46 6.93
N SER A 79 -14.94 -2.15 6.47
CA SER A 79 -16.12 -2.06 7.33
C SER A 79 -16.45 -3.39 8.03
N ARG A 80 -16.14 -4.53 7.41
CA ARG A 80 -16.38 -5.87 7.98
C ARG A 80 -15.18 -6.46 8.71
N TYR A 81 -13.98 -6.29 8.17
CA TYR A 81 -12.77 -6.99 8.59
C TYR A 81 -11.73 -6.09 9.25
N GLY A 82 -11.98 -4.77 9.29
CA GLY A 82 -11.10 -3.75 9.86
C GLY A 82 -10.06 -3.21 8.89
N GLU A 83 -9.43 -2.09 9.26
CA GLU A 83 -8.40 -1.40 8.46
C GLU A 83 -7.17 -2.28 8.14
N TRP A 84 -6.89 -3.29 8.96
CA TRP A 84 -5.71 -4.15 8.83
C TRP A 84 -5.81 -5.18 7.70
N ILE A 85 -7.01 -5.37 7.12
CA ILE A 85 -7.19 -6.30 5.99
C ILE A 85 -6.40 -5.85 4.75
N VAL A 86 -6.12 -4.56 4.60
CA VAL A 86 -5.39 -4.00 3.46
C VAL A 86 -3.90 -3.85 3.81
N TYR A 87 -2.99 -4.14 2.88
CA TYR A 87 -1.55 -3.93 3.09
C TYR A 87 -1.18 -2.45 3.20
N LYS A 88 -1.84 -1.62 2.39
CA LYS A 88 -1.67 -0.17 2.39
C LYS A 88 -2.81 0.48 3.21
N PRO A 89 -2.61 0.73 4.51
CA PRO A 89 -3.58 1.49 5.30
C PRO A 89 -3.64 2.93 4.80
N GLU A 90 -4.80 3.56 4.98
CA GLU A 90 -4.96 4.99 4.72
C GLU A 90 -4.13 5.80 5.74
N LEU A 91 -3.61 6.93 5.28
CA LEU A 91 -2.84 7.85 6.12
C LEU A 91 -3.78 8.60 7.07
N ASN A 92 -4.18 7.91 8.14
CA ASN A 92 -4.95 8.49 9.23
C ASN A 92 -4.05 9.31 10.17
N ILE A 93 -4.61 10.35 10.80
CA ILE A 93 -3.85 11.25 11.68
C ILE A 93 -3.22 10.48 12.86
N ASN A 94 -3.90 9.45 13.35
CA ASN A 94 -3.40 8.56 14.41
C ASN A 94 -2.15 7.80 13.95
N ASN A 95 -2.17 7.25 12.73
CA ASN A 95 -1.00 6.59 12.15
C ASN A 95 0.14 7.60 11.98
N PHE A 96 -0.16 8.82 11.52
CA PHE A 96 0.87 9.84 11.36
C PHE A 96 1.57 10.21 12.69
N ILE A 97 0.81 10.34 13.78
CA ILE A 97 1.35 10.64 15.11
C ILE A 97 2.28 9.52 15.60
N LEU A 98 1.89 8.25 15.41
CA LEU A 98 2.73 7.11 15.77
C LEU A 98 4.08 7.11 15.04
N TRP A 99 4.10 7.59 13.79
CA TRP A 99 5.31 7.63 12.97
C TRP A 99 6.18 8.87 13.25
N ILE A 100 5.60 10.01 13.65
CA ILE A 100 6.38 11.21 14.00
C ILE A 100 7.00 11.11 15.39
N LEU A 101 6.38 10.35 16.30
CA LEU A 101 6.79 10.24 17.70
C LEU A 101 8.26 9.81 17.89
N PRO A 102 8.80 8.78 17.19
CA PRO A 102 10.20 8.38 17.32
C PRO A 102 11.17 9.50 16.93
N TYR A 103 10.88 10.22 15.85
CA TYR A 103 11.71 11.33 15.39
C TYR A 103 11.65 12.52 16.36
N ALA A 104 10.46 12.84 16.86
CA ALA A 104 10.27 13.88 17.85
C ALA A 104 11.05 13.59 19.14
N LEU A 105 10.99 12.36 19.64
CA LEU A 105 11.75 11.92 20.81
C LEU A 105 13.26 11.95 20.56
N PHE A 106 13.71 11.49 19.40
CA PHE A 106 15.13 11.49 19.04
C PHE A 106 15.69 12.92 18.99
N ILE A 107 14.97 13.85 18.33
CA ILE A 107 15.36 15.25 18.25
C ILE A 107 15.36 15.90 19.65
N ALA A 108 14.30 15.68 20.43
CA ALA A 108 14.19 16.24 21.78
C ALA A 108 15.31 15.73 22.71
N GLY A 109 15.58 14.43 22.70
CA GLY A 109 16.65 13.81 23.48
C GLY A 109 18.04 14.28 23.04
N GLY A 110 18.30 14.31 21.73
CA GLY A 110 19.56 14.80 21.17
C GLY A 110 19.81 16.27 21.52
N PHE A 111 18.78 17.12 21.39
CA PHE A 111 18.85 18.53 21.76
C PHE A 111 19.12 18.72 23.26
N TYR A 112 18.46 17.95 24.12
CA TYR A 112 18.68 17.99 25.57
C TYR A 112 20.13 17.65 25.95
N ILE A 113 20.68 16.58 25.39
CA ILE A 113 22.08 16.18 25.63
C ILE A 113 23.05 17.24 25.10
N PHE A 114 22.84 17.74 23.88
CA PHE A 114 23.68 18.75 23.24
C PHE A 114 23.81 20.01 24.10
N THR A 115 22.69 20.54 24.62
CA THR A 115 22.71 21.73 25.47
C THR A 115 23.46 21.52 26.78
N LYS A 116 23.39 20.33 27.38
CA LYS A 116 24.15 19.97 28.60
C LYS A 116 25.65 19.86 28.34
N LEU A 117 26.06 19.28 27.22
CA LEU A 117 27.47 19.13 26.86
C LEU A 117 28.15 20.49 26.64
N ILE A 118 27.49 21.43 25.94
CA ILE A 118 28.00 22.78 25.73
C ILE A 118 28.19 23.52 27.05
N LYS A 119 27.19 23.45 27.96
CA LYS A 119 27.27 24.08 29.28
C LYS A 119 28.40 23.49 30.15
N LYS A 120 28.61 22.16 30.09
CA LYS A 120 29.70 21.48 30.82
C LYS A 120 31.08 21.93 30.34
N LYS A 121 31.28 22.04 29.02
CA LYS A 121 32.55 22.49 28.42
C LYS A 121 32.88 23.94 28.83
N LYS A 122 31.87 24.83 28.87
CA LYS A 122 32.03 26.23 29.31
C LYS A 122 32.42 26.35 30.79
N LYS A 123 31.81 25.56 31.68
CA LYS A 123 32.14 25.55 33.12
C LYS A 123 33.57 25.04 33.41
N ILE A 124 34.03 24.03 32.67
CA ILE A 124 35.40 23.48 32.81
C ILE A 124 36.46 24.50 32.35
N ASN A 125 36.20 25.28 31.29
CA ASN A 125 37.13 26.32 30.84
C ASN A 125 37.18 27.55 31.76
N ILE A 126 36.09 27.89 32.46
CA ILE A 126 36.06 29.06 33.37
C ILE A 126 36.80 28.77 34.69
N ASN A 127 36.74 27.55 35.23
CA ASN A 127 37.43 27.17 36.48
C ASN A 127 38.95 26.94 36.33
N ARG A 128 39.51 27.20 35.14
CA ARG A 128 40.93 26.95 34.81
C ARG A 128 41.77 28.22 34.69
N TYR A 129 41.17 29.39 34.92
CA TYR A 129 41.82 30.70 34.99
C TYR A 129 41.73 31.24 36.42
#